data_AF-T0RN24-F1
#
_entry.id   AF-T0RN24-F1
#
_cell.length_a   1.000
_cell.length_b   1.000
_cell.length_c   1.000
_cell.angle_alpha   90.00
_cell.angle_beta   90.00
_cell.angle_gamma   90.00
#
_symmetry.space_group_name_H-M   'P 1'
#
loop_
_entity.id
_entity.type
_entity.pdbx_description
1 polymer ?
#
loop_
_entity_poly.entity_id
_entity_poly.type
_entity_poly.pdbx_seq_one_letter_code
_entity_poly.pdbx_strand_id
1 'polypeptide(L)'
;MLNFLSRIEDPILRARKSHQYVSQYTNEVLNNPIAKKFVTCHRGCSACCHTQVSVNADEAQLLASKVINNEVQVDLTKLYIQGNVENNSEKWFALPYDVRGCVFLDDKGACTVYEDRPSVCRTNNVLSPPKMCETRDGVERPIRLLNTEKADMAIIASYEVSGDAGTLPSMLWKAMKQYGEPPKVSEKSWSKKVTKKAYLSQLKKDLSKIFEV
;
A
#
# COMPACT_ATOMS: atom_id res chain seq x y z
N MET A 1 9.00 16.15 -16.89
CA MET A 1 8.25 14.99 -16.34
C MET A 1 6.80 15.35 -16.07
N LEU A 2 6.49 16.32 -15.20
CA LEU A 2 5.11 16.75 -14.92
C LEU A 2 4.27 17.00 -16.18
N ASN A 3 4.76 17.87 -17.08
CA ASN A 3 4.13 18.17 -18.37
C ASN A 3 3.93 16.96 -19.29
N PHE A 4 4.70 15.88 -19.09
CA PHE A 4 4.54 14.65 -19.88
C PHE A 4 3.47 13.77 -19.24
N LEU A 5 3.51 13.58 -17.93
CA LEU A 5 2.52 12.81 -17.20
C LEU A 5 1.11 13.40 -17.36
N SER A 6 0.97 14.73 -17.35
CA SER A 6 -0.32 15.41 -17.53
C SER A 6 -0.96 15.21 -18.91
N ARG A 7 -0.20 14.72 -19.91
CA ARG A 7 -0.70 14.41 -21.26
C ARG A 7 -1.15 12.96 -21.41
N ILE A 8 -0.90 12.10 -20.42
CA ILE A 8 -1.35 10.72 -20.43
C ILE A 8 -2.75 10.71 -19.80
N GLU A 9 -3.78 10.46 -20.59
CA GLU A 9 -5.17 10.46 -20.08
C GLU A 9 -5.47 9.21 -19.25
N ASP A 10 -5.03 8.04 -19.72
CA ASP A 10 -5.24 6.75 -19.04
C ASP A 10 -4.47 6.72 -17.69
N PRO A 11 -5.18 6.62 -16.56
CA PRO A 11 -4.57 6.63 -15.23
C PRO A 11 -3.66 5.42 -14.99
N ILE A 12 -3.96 4.24 -15.54
CA ILE A 12 -3.11 3.05 -15.41
C ILE A 12 -1.81 3.25 -16.20
N LEU A 13 -1.89 3.79 -17.41
CA LEU A 13 -0.68 4.11 -18.19
C LEU A 13 0.14 5.21 -17.50
N ARG A 14 -0.53 6.21 -16.90
CA ARG A 14 0.13 7.29 -16.15
C ARG A 14 0.83 6.75 -14.90
N ALA A 15 0.19 5.89 -14.11
CA ALA A 15 0.81 5.20 -12.97
C ALA A 15 2.06 4.41 -13.38
N ARG A 16 1.95 3.58 -14.43
CA ARG A 16 3.08 2.82 -14.97
C ARG A 16 4.22 3.73 -15.40
N LYS A 17 3.90 4.86 -16.05
CA LYS A 17 4.93 5.83 -16.46
C LYS A 17 5.59 6.51 -15.28
N SER A 18 4.83 6.89 -14.25
CA SER A 18 5.36 7.40 -12.99
C SER A 18 6.28 6.38 -12.32
N HIS A 19 5.86 5.10 -12.26
CA HIS A 19 6.68 4.00 -11.72
C HIS A 19 7.99 3.81 -12.48
N GLN A 20 8.00 4.00 -13.81
CA GLN A 20 9.23 3.98 -14.60
C GLN A 20 10.19 5.09 -14.17
N TYR A 21 9.72 6.33 -14.05
CA TYR A 21 10.56 7.45 -13.60
C TYR A 21 11.09 7.22 -12.18
N VAL A 22 10.20 6.86 -11.25
CA VAL A 22 10.57 6.58 -9.85
C VAL A 22 11.60 5.46 -9.77
N SER A 23 11.38 4.35 -10.49
CA SER A 23 12.30 3.21 -10.48
C SER A 23 13.65 3.57 -11.12
N GLN A 24 13.65 4.31 -12.23
CA GLN A 24 14.88 4.80 -12.85
C GLN A 24 15.71 5.61 -11.85
N TYR A 25 15.10 6.65 -11.25
CA TYR A 25 15.80 7.54 -10.34
C TYR A 25 16.21 6.88 -9.02
N THR A 26 15.38 5.97 -8.50
CA THR A 26 15.75 5.16 -7.32
C THR A 26 16.95 4.26 -7.65
N ASN A 27 16.95 3.64 -8.83
CA ASN A 27 18.03 2.75 -9.26
C ASN A 27 19.34 3.50 -9.57
N GLU A 28 19.30 4.78 -9.93
CA GLU A 28 20.53 5.60 -10.02
C GLU A 28 21.29 5.61 -8.68
N VAL A 29 20.55 5.73 -7.57
CA VAL A 29 21.13 5.72 -6.21
C VAL A 29 21.44 4.30 -5.75
N LEU A 30 20.48 3.37 -5.87
CA LEU A 30 20.66 1.98 -5.44
C LEU A 30 21.78 1.26 -6.19
N ASN A 31 22.10 1.67 -7.42
CA ASN A 31 23.20 1.05 -8.16
C ASN A 31 24.59 1.48 -7.70
N ASN A 32 24.68 2.53 -6.87
CA ASN A 32 25.95 2.91 -6.26
C ASN A 32 26.48 1.78 -5.35
N PRO A 33 27.76 1.37 -5.46
CA PRO A 33 28.32 0.30 -4.64
C PRO A 33 28.17 0.50 -3.12
N ILE A 34 28.23 1.75 -2.65
CA ILE A 34 28.04 2.08 -1.23
C ILE A 34 26.58 1.83 -0.85
N ALA A 35 25.62 2.30 -1.64
CA ALA A 35 24.20 2.04 -1.38
C ALA A 35 23.90 0.54 -1.41
N LYS A 36 24.36 -0.21 -2.42
CA LYS A 36 24.19 -1.67 -2.50
C LYS A 36 24.71 -2.40 -1.26
N LYS A 37 25.83 -1.93 -0.70
CA LYS A 37 26.44 -2.55 0.46
C LYS A 37 25.64 -2.37 1.75
N PHE A 38 24.94 -1.23 1.90
CA PHE A 38 24.31 -0.86 3.17
C PHE A 38 22.78 -0.91 3.18
N VAL A 39 22.12 -0.89 2.02
CA VAL A 39 20.67 -1.03 1.95
C VAL A 39 20.25 -2.43 2.41
N THR A 40 19.28 -2.49 3.33
CA THR A 40 18.74 -3.75 3.88
C THR A 40 17.42 -4.16 3.25
N CYS A 41 16.85 -3.32 2.39
CA CYS A 41 15.58 -3.57 1.72
C CYS A 41 15.76 -4.55 0.54
N HIS A 42 14.87 -5.53 0.47
CA HIS A 42 14.82 -6.50 -0.63
C HIS A 42 13.41 -7.08 -0.77
N ARG A 43 13.13 -7.74 -1.88
CA ARG A 43 11.90 -8.53 -2.05
C ARG A 43 11.83 -9.62 -0.97
N GLY A 44 10.72 -9.67 -0.25
CA GLY A 44 10.53 -10.58 0.90
C GLY A 44 10.77 -9.94 2.27
N CYS A 45 11.27 -8.70 2.34
CA CYS A 45 11.22 -7.91 3.58
C CYS A 45 9.82 -7.27 3.72
N SER A 46 9.17 -7.48 4.87
CA SER A 46 7.81 -6.96 5.16
C SER A 46 7.73 -6.04 6.37
N ALA A 47 8.87 -5.63 6.95
CA ALA A 47 8.90 -4.89 8.21
C ALA A 47 8.08 -3.59 8.19
N CYS A 48 8.19 -2.80 7.11
CA CYS A 48 7.40 -1.57 6.92
C CYS A 48 6.00 -1.83 6.35
N CYS A 49 5.67 -3.04 5.88
CA CYS A 49 4.38 -3.34 5.26
C CYS A 49 3.21 -3.39 6.24
N HIS A 50 3.42 -3.01 7.50
CA HIS A 50 2.39 -2.85 8.54
C HIS A 50 2.16 -1.37 8.93
N THR A 51 2.80 -0.43 8.22
CA THR A 51 2.53 1.01 8.33
C THR A 51 1.43 1.42 7.36
N GLN A 52 0.91 2.63 7.56
CA GLN A 52 -0.11 3.20 6.69
C GLN A 52 0.56 3.77 5.44
N VAL A 53 0.46 3.05 4.32
CA VAL A 53 1.06 3.44 3.03
C VAL A 53 0.12 4.38 2.28
N SER A 54 0.64 5.48 1.76
CA SER A 54 -0.10 6.40 0.87
C SER A 54 0.08 6.02 -0.59
N VAL A 55 -0.97 6.24 -1.39
CA VAL A 55 -0.98 6.08 -2.86
C VAL A 55 -1.78 7.20 -3.50
N ASN A 56 -1.49 7.51 -4.76
CA ASN A 56 -2.37 8.37 -5.56
C ASN A 56 -3.46 7.56 -6.28
N ALA A 57 -4.44 8.24 -6.88
CA ALA A 57 -5.58 7.59 -7.54
C ALA A 57 -5.17 6.72 -8.74
N ASP A 58 -4.10 7.09 -9.45
CA ASP A 58 -3.61 6.34 -10.62
C ASP A 58 -3.02 4.99 -10.17
N GLU A 59 -2.22 5.00 -9.12
CA GLU A 59 -1.67 3.78 -8.50
C GLU A 59 -2.78 2.89 -7.95
N ALA A 60 -3.81 3.49 -7.35
CA ALA A 60 -4.97 2.75 -6.88
C ALA A 60 -5.74 2.08 -8.01
N GLN A 61 -5.91 2.74 -9.16
CA GLN A 61 -6.54 2.14 -10.35
C GLN A 61 -5.69 1.02 -10.94
N LEU A 62 -4.37 1.21 -11.04
CA LEU A 62 -3.45 0.14 -11.45
C LEU A 62 -3.59 -1.10 -10.56
N LEU A 63 -3.56 -0.92 -9.24
CA LEU A 63 -3.70 -2.03 -8.29
C LEU A 63 -5.09 -2.66 -8.32
N ALA A 64 -6.16 -1.85 -8.42
CA ALA A 64 -7.53 -2.33 -8.54
C ALA A 64 -7.72 -3.19 -9.79
N SER A 65 -7.20 -2.76 -10.94
CA SER A 65 -7.30 -3.50 -12.20
C SER A 65 -6.73 -4.92 -12.08
N LYS A 66 -5.63 -5.08 -11.34
CA LYS A 66 -5.01 -6.39 -11.09
C LYS A 66 -5.88 -7.29 -10.22
N VAL A 67 -6.50 -6.73 -9.19
CA VAL A 67 -7.41 -7.48 -8.32
C VAL A 67 -8.63 -7.93 -9.11
N ILE A 68 -9.24 -7.03 -9.87
CA ILE A 68 -10.47 -7.28 -10.64
C ILE A 68 -10.23 -8.26 -11.79
N ASN A 69 -9.08 -8.17 -12.46
CA ASN A 69 -8.70 -9.09 -13.51
C ASN A 69 -8.18 -10.45 -12.98
N ASN A 70 -8.26 -10.69 -11.67
CA ASN A 70 -7.74 -11.88 -11.00
C ASN A 70 -6.23 -12.14 -11.20
N GLU A 71 -5.45 -11.10 -11.53
CA GLU A 71 -3.98 -11.18 -11.61
C GLU A 71 -3.36 -11.28 -10.22
N VAL A 72 -4.05 -10.77 -9.19
CA VAL A 72 -3.63 -10.86 -7.79
C VAL A 72 -4.83 -11.12 -6.89
N GLN A 73 -4.64 -11.98 -5.89
CA GLN A 73 -5.64 -12.27 -4.86
C GLN A 73 -5.35 -11.44 -3.61
N VAL A 74 -6.41 -10.91 -2.98
CA VAL A 74 -6.34 -10.13 -1.74
C VAL A 74 -7.38 -10.61 -0.74
N ASP A 75 -7.09 -10.47 0.55
CA ASP A 75 -8.08 -10.67 1.62
C ASP A 75 -9.02 -9.45 1.66
N LEU A 76 -10.21 -9.61 1.07
CA LEU A 76 -11.22 -8.55 0.99
C LEU A 76 -11.76 -8.12 2.36
N THR A 77 -11.81 -9.03 3.34
CA THR A 77 -12.22 -8.70 4.70
C THR A 77 -11.19 -7.77 5.34
N LYS A 78 -9.91 -8.12 5.22
CA LYS A 78 -8.80 -7.28 5.69
C LYS A 78 -8.77 -5.94 4.96
N LEU A 79 -8.94 -5.93 3.63
CA LEU A 79 -8.99 -4.70 2.83
C LEU A 79 -10.12 -3.78 3.28
N TYR A 80 -11.32 -4.32 3.47
CA TYR A 80 -12.46 -3.56 3.96
C TYR A 80 -12.17 -2.93 5.33
N ILE A 81 -11.67 -3.73 6.29
CA ILE A 81 -11.30 -3.25 7.62
C ILE A 81 -10.29 -2.09 7.54
N GLN A 82 -9.21 -2.28 6.77
CA GLN A 82 -8.16 -1.28 6.60
C GLN A 82 -8.67 -0.04 5.85
N GLY A 83 -9.57 -0.18 4.88
CA GLY A 83 -10.15 0.93 4.13
C GLY A 83 -11.00 1.86 5.01
N ASN A 84 -11.76 1.31 5.96
CA ASN A 84 -12.64 2.09 6.85
C ASN A 84 -11.91 2.90 7.93
N VAL A 85 -10.60 2.70 8.13
CA VAL A 85 -9.80 3.61 8.97
C VAL A 85 -9.29 4.83 8.20
N GLU A 86 -9.47 4.86 6.87
CA GLU A 86 -9.18 6.00 5.98
C GLU A 86 -7.78 6.60 6.21
N ASN A 87 -7.66 7.94 6.21
CA ASN A 87 -6.43 8.69 6.46
C ASN A 87 -6.24 8.99 7.96
N ASN A 88 -6.56 8.05 8.86
CA ASN A 88 -6.40 8.22 10.30
C ASN A 88 -5.31 7.29 10.86
N SER A 89 -4.16 7.88 11.21
CA SER A 89 -3.00 7.15 11.73
C SER A 89 -3.26 6.51 13.10
N GLU A 90 -3.94 7.22 14.01
CA GLU A 90 -4.28 6.66 15.34
C GLU A 90 -5.16 5.42 15.22
N LYS A 91 -6.21 5.47 14.39
CA LYS A 91 -7.08 4.33 14.11
C LYS A 91 -6.32 3.20 13.41
N TRP A 92 -5.40 3.52 12.51
CA TRP A 92 -4.54 2.51 11.86
C TRP A 92 -3.74 1.74 12.91
N PHE A 93 -2.97 2.44 13.75
CA PHE A 93 -2.12 1.81 14.75
C PHE A 93 -2.89 1.16 15.92
N ALA A 94 -4.17 1.50 16.10
CA ALA A 94 -5.08 0.78 17.00
C ALA A 94 -5.53 -0.60 16.45
N LEU A 95 -5.37 -0.87 15.15
CA LEU A 95 -5.66 -2.19 14.58
C LEU A 95 -4.65 -3.24 15.06
N PRO A 96 -5.09 -4.51 15.24
CA PRO A 96 -4.18 -5.63 15.47
C PRO A 96 -3.06 -5.70 14.40
N TYR A 97 -1.84 -6.03 14.81
CA TYR A 97 -0.67 -5.99 13.92
C TYR A 97 -0.81 -6.90 12.68
N ASP A 98 -1.43 -8.06 12.84
CA ASP A 98 -1.78 -9.01 11.78
C ASP A 98 -2.80 -8.45 10.78
N VAL A 99 -3.72 -7.60 11.26
CA VAL A 99 -4.66 -6.85 10.42
C VAL A 99 -3.96 -5.72 9.68
N ARG A 100 -2.93 -5.07 10.25
CA ARG A 100 -2.20 -3.96 9.60
C ARG A 100 -1.33 -4.38 8.42
N GLY A 101 -1.02 -5.67 8.25
CA GLY A 101 -0.20 -6.13 7.13
C GLY A 101 -0.85 -5.78 5.79
N CYS A 102 -0.09 -5.19 4.87
CA CYS A 102 -0.56 -4.83 3.53
C CYS A 102 -1.30 -6.01 2.88
N VAL A 103 -2.44 -5.71 2.22
CA VAL A 103 -3.31 -6.73 1.59
C VAL A 103 -2.64 -7.52 0.48
N PHE A 104 -1.49 -7.05 -0.02
CA PHE A 104 -0.69 -7.70 -1.05
C PHE A 104 0.47 -8.55 -0.49
N LEU A 105 0.56 -8.77 0.82
CA LEU A 105 1.54 -9.71 1.37
C LEU A 105 1.05 -11.15 1.18
N ASP A 106 1.94 -12.03 0.69
CA ASP A 106 1.72 -13.47 0.73
C ASP A 106 1.97 -14.06 2.13
N ASP A 107 1.79 -15.37 2.26
CA ASP A 107 1.99 -16.12 3.50
C ASP A 107 3.43 -16.10 4.03
N LYS A 108 4.40 -15.80 3.16
CA LYS A 108 5.82 -15.65 3.48
C LYS A 108 6.22 -14.19 3.69
N GLY A 109 5.28 -13.24 3.55
CA GLY A 109 5.51 -11.81 3.69
C GLY A 109 6.13 -11.14 2.45
N ALA A 110 6.19 -11.80 1.29
CA ALA A 110 6.59 -11.13 0.06
C ALA A 110 5.40 -10.39 -0.57
N CYS A 111 5.69 -9.26 -1.22
CA CYS A 111 4.67 -8.50 -1.94
C CYS A 111 4.31 -9.20 -3.25
N THR A 112 3.04 -9.54 -3.44
CA THR A 112 2.51 -10.18 -4.65
C THR A 112 2.47 -9.24 -5.85
N VAL A 113 2.45 -7.92 -5.61
CA VAL A 113 2.52 -6.86 -6.63
C VAL A 113 3.87 -6.14 -6.62
N TYR A 114 4.97 -6.82 -6.31
CA TYR A 114 6.28 -6.17 -6.11
C TYR A 114 6.71 -5.26 -7.28
N GLU A 115 6.46 -5.67 -8.52
CA GLU A 115 6.80 -4.89 -9.72
C GLU A 115 5.89 -3.68 -9.94
N ASP A 116 4.69 -3.67 -9.34
CA ASP A 116 3.68 -2.60 -9.41
C ASP A 116 3.47 -1.93 -8.04
N ARG A 117 4.39 -2.16 -7.08
CA ARG A 117 4.31 -1.58 -5.74
C ARG A 117 4.27 -0.05 -5.82
N PRO A 118 3.55 0.62 -4.89
CA PRO A 118 3.47 2.06 -4.88
C PRO A 118 4.82 2.75 -4.87
N SER A 119 4.86 3.96 -5.41
CA SER A 119 6.08 4.74 -5.57
C SER A 119 6.75 5.03 -4.23
N VAL A 120 5.96 5.31 -3.19
CA VAL A 120 6.48 5.48 -1.81
C VAL A 120 7.18 4.21 -1.31
N CYS A 121 6.71 3.02 -1.68
CA CYS A 121 7.37 1.76 -1.33
C CYS A 121 8.66 1.54 -2.13
N ARG A 122 8.79 2.15 -3.32
CA ARG A 122 10.01 2.07 -4.14
C ARG A 122 11.12 2.94 -3.59
N THR A 123 10.79 4.10 -3.03
CA THR A 123 11.77 5.07 -2.50
C THR A 123 12.11 4.85 -1.04
N ASN A 124 11.22 4.23 -0.24
CA ASN A 124 11.40 3.98 1.19
C ASN A 124 12.44 2.86 1.50
N ASN A 125 13.67 3.03 1.03
CA ASN A 125 14.79 2.14 1.29
C ASN A 125 15.57 2.62 2.52
N VAL A 126 15.95 1.70 3.40
CA VAL A 126 16.70 2.03 4.62
C VAL A 126 18.06 1.36 4.67
N LEU A 127 18.98 1.99 5.40
CA LEU A 127 20.30 1.46 5.74
C LEU A 127 20.31 0.76 7.12
N SER A 128 19.26 0.96 7.92
CA SER A 128 19.08 0.31 9.22
C SER A 128 18.59 -1.14 9.07
N PRO A 129 18.82 -2.01 10.06
CA PRO A 129 18.24 -3.36 10.05
C PRO A 129 16.71 -3.33 9.94
N PRO A 130 16.06 -4.34 9.29
CA PRO A 130 14.60 -4.38 9.11
C PRO A 130 13.79 -4.21 10.39
N LYS A 131 14.28 -4.71 11.54
CA LYS A 131 13.65 -4.55 12.86
C LYS A 131 13.37 -3.09 13.23
N MET A 132 14.14 -2.14 12.70
CA MET A 132 13.93 -0.71 12.94
C MET A 132 12.70 -0.16 12.20
N CYS A 133 12.21 -0.84 11.17
CA CYS A 133 10.97 -0.48 10.47
C CYS A 133 9.72 -1.14 11.09
N GLU A 134 9.91 -2.11 12.00
CA GLU A 134 8.79 -2.82 12.62
C GLU A 134 8.04 -1.93 13.61
N THR A 135 6.71 -2.04 13.58
CA THR A 135 5.80 -1.31 14.45
C THR A 135 4.94 -2.26 15.30
N ARG A 136 5.39 -3.50 15.50
CA ARG A 136 4.62 -4.55 16.19
C ARG A 136 4.30 -4.20 17.63
N ASP A 137 5.24 -3.56 18.31
CA ASP A 137 5.13 -3.13 19.70
C ASP A 137 4.56 -1.71 19.85
N GLY A 138 4.14 -1.08 18.75
CA GLY A 138 3.62 0.29 18.76
C GLY A 138 4.68 1.36 19.00
N VAL A 139 5.97 1.00 18.96
CA VAL A 139 7.08 1.94 19.18
C VAL A 139 7.68 2.36 17.84
N GLU A 140 7.66 3.67 17.57
CA GLU A 140 8.40 4.23 16.45
C GLU A 140 9.90 4.23 16.74
N ARG A 141 10.69 3.95 15.70
CA ARG A 141 12.14 3.82 15.82
C ARG A 141 12.83 4.68 14.77
N PRO A 142 14.00 5.23 15.08
CA PRO A 142 14.76 5.98 14.10
C PRO A 142 15.28 5.05 13.00
N ILE A 143 14.87 5.31 11.77
CA ILE A 143 15.40 4.66 10.57
C ILE A 143 16.34 5.62 9.83
N ARG A 144 17.25 5.06 9.03
CA ARG A 144 18.10 5.85 8.13
C ARG A 144 17.63 5.62 6.70
N LEU A 145 16.85 6.55 6.17
CA LEU A 145 16.37 6.50 4.80
C LEU A 145 17.52 6.78 3.82
N LEU A 146 17.50 6.08 2.70
CA LEU A 146 18.31 6.41 1.54
C LEU A 146 17.64 7.58 0.82
N ASN A 147 18.38 8.66 0.61
CA ASN A 147 17.86 9.82 -0.11
C ASN A 147 17.69 9.51 -1.60
N THR A 148 16.52 9.81 -2.14
CA THR A 148 16.16 9.56 -3.55
C THR A 148 15.52 10.79 -4.19
N GLU A 149 16.14 11.96 -4.03
CA GLU A 149 15.55 13.27 -4.36
C GLU A 149 14.88 13.34 -5.74
N LYS A 150 15.54 12.83 -6.79
CA LYS A 150 14.95 12.78 -8.15
C LYS A 150 13.69 11.92 -8.22
N ALA A 151 13.69 10.78 -7.52
CA ALA A 151 12.53 9.90 -7.42
C ALA A 151 11.41 10.58 -6.63
N ASP A 152 11.74 11.27 -5.54
CA ASP A 152 10.76 11.99 -4.71
C ASP A 152 10.07 13.10 -5.51
N MET A 153 10.80 13.81 -6.37
CA MET A 153 10.21 14.77 -7.31
C MET A 153 9.28 14.09 -8.34
N ALA A 154 9.56 12.84 -8.73
CA ALA A 154 8.68 12.05 -9.59
C ALA A 154 7.39 11.63 -8.89
N ILE A 155 7.48 11.29 -7.60
CA ILE A 155 6.31 11.02 -6.78
C ILE A 155 5.44 12.26 -6.69
N ILE A 156 6.01 13.42 -6.33
CA ILE A 156 5.26 14.68 -6.22
C ILE A 156 4.56 15.01 -7.55
N ALA A 157 5.27 14.92 -8.67
CA ALA A 157 4.68 15.16 -9.98
C ALA A 157 3.54 14.17 -10.30
N SER A 158 3.66 12.91 -9.88
CA SER A 158 2.60 11.91 -10.06
C SER A 158 1.37 12.18 -9.20
N TYR A 159 1.57 12.65 -7.96
CA TYR A 159 0.46 13.01 -7.07
C TYR A 159 -0.30 14.23 -7.61
N GLU A 160 0.42 15.24 -8.09
CA GLU A 160 -0.16 16.45 -8.68
C GLU A 160 -1.08 16.13 -9.86
N VAL A 161 -0.61 15.30 -10.81
CA VAL A 161 -1.39 14.97 -12.02
C VAL A 161 -2.53 13.98 -11.77
N SER A 162 -2.44 13.16 -10.71
CA SER A 162 -3.47 12.17 -10.38
C SER A 162 -4.69 12.82 -9.72
N GLY A 163 -4.51 13.99 -9.10
CA GLY A 163 -5.59 14.84 -8.56
C GLY A 163 -6.20 14.37 -7.23
N ASP A 164 -6.03 13.10 -6.85
CA ASP A 164 -6.52 12.55 -5.58
C ASP A 164 -5.53 11.54 -4.99
N ALA A 165 -5.52 11.43 -3.66
CA ALA A 165 -4.60 10.58 -2.93
C ALA A 165 -5.13 10.22 -1.53
N GLY A 166 -4.64 9.11 -0.99
CA GLY A 166 -5.00 8.65 0.33
C GLY A 166 -4.24 7.38 0.71
N THR A 167 -4.72 6.68 1.72
CA THR A 167 -4.13 5.39 2.09
C THR A 167 -4.41 4.32 1.05
N LEU A 168 -3.44 3.41 0.85
CA LEU A 168 -3.53 2.29 -0.08
C LEU A 168 -4.86 1.53 0.07
N PRO A 169 -5.29 1.12 1.28
CA PRO A 169 -6.50 0.33 1.40
C PRO A 169 -7.77 1.12 1.05
N SER A 170 -7.84 2.40 1.43
CA SER A 170 -8.99 3.26 1.13
C SER A 170 -9.07 3.55 -0.37
N MET A 171 -7.96 3.97 -0.98
CA MET A 171 -7.91 4.29 -2.41
C MET A 171 -8.14 3.04 -3.27
N LEU A 172 -7.57 1.89 -2.89
CA LEU A 172 -7.81 0.61 -3.58
C LEU A 172 -9.29 0.22 -3.51
N TRP A 173 -9.92 0.33 -2.34
CA TRP A 173 -11.35 0.03 -2.17
C TRP A 173 -12.24 0.97 -3.00
N LYS A 174 -11.91 2.27 -3.00
CA LYS A 174 -12.57 3.29 -3.84
C LYS A 174 -12.43 2.97 -5.33
N ALA A 175 -11.23 2.65 -5.78
CA ALA A 175 -10.95 2.32 -7.18
C ALA A 175 -11.68 1.03 -7.60
N MET A 176 -11.69 -0.01 -6.77
CA MET A 176 -12.41 -1.26 -7.07
C MET A 176 -13.91 -1.04 -7.29
N LYS A 177 -14.55 -0.15 -6.51
CA LYS A 177 -15.97 0.21 -6.70
C LYS A 177 -16.27 0.86 -8.05
N GLN A 178 -15.29 1.50 -8.68
CA GLN A 178 -15.48 2.15 -9.99
C GLN A 178 -15.60 1.15 -11.14
N TYR A 179 -15.12 -0.09 -10.95
CA TYR A 179 -15.24 -1.17 -11.94
C TYR A 179 -16.49 -2.05 -11.75
N GLY A 180 -17.30 -1.81 -10.70
CA GLY A 180 -18.46 -2.60 -10.32
C GLY A 180 -18.54 -2.82 -8.80
N GLU A 181 -19.58 -3.49 -8.30
CA GLU A 181 -19.63 -3.87 -6.88
C GLU A 181 -18.43 -4.77 -6.54
N PRO A 182 -17.62 -4.44 -5.52
CA PRO A 182 -16.53 -5.32 -5.09
C PRO A 182 -17.10 -6.68 -4.66
N PRO A 183 -16.35 -7.79 -4.78
CA PRO A 183 -16.87 -9.11 -4.47
C PRO A 183 -17.41 -9.16 -3.03
N LYS A 184 -18.60 -9.75 -2.85
CA LYS A 184 -19.28 -9.79 -1.54
C LYS A 184 -18.35 -10.42 -0.49
N VAL A 185 -18.10 -9.68 0.59
CA VAL A 185 -17.34 -10.19 1.75
C VAL A 185 -18.21 -11.24 2.45
N SER A 186 -17.87 -12.52 2.32
CA SER A 186 -18.62 -13.59 3.01
C SER A 186 -18.23 -13.68 4.49
N GLU A 187 -19.20 -13.89 5.38
CA GLU A 187 -18.96 -14.14 6.82
C GLU A 187 -18.09 -15.38 7.10
N LYS A 188 -17.94 -16.29 6.12
CA LYS A 188 -17.26 -17.58 6.29
C LYS A 188 -15.74 -17.54 6.12
N SER A 189 -15.17 -16.47 5.55
CA SER A 189 -13.69 -16.37 5.33
C SER A 189 -12.90 -15.97 6.59
N TRP A 190 -13.58 -15.82 7.73
CA TRP A 190 -13.02 -15.27 8.95
C TRP A 190 -12.15 -16.33 9.63
N SER A 191 -10.83 -16.25 9.42
CA SER A 191 -9.91 -17.11 10.15
C SER A 191 -10.03 -16.83 11.65
N LYS A 192 -10.27 -17.87 12.45
CA LYS A 192 -10.41 -17.81 13.93
C LYS A 192 -9.22 -17.18 14.67
N LYS A 193 -8.13 -16.85 13.98
CA LYS A 193 -6.91 -16.26 14.54
C LYS A 193 -6.98 -14.75 14.70
N VAL A 194 -7.80 -14.08 13.88
CA VAL A 194 -7.93 -12.61 13.90
C VAL A 194 -9.17 -12.30 14.72
N THR A 195 -9.02 -11.82 15.96
CA THR A 195 -9.84 -10.76 16.60
C THR A 195 -9.97 -10.88 18.14
N LYS A 196 -9.74 -9.75 18.82
CA LYS A 196 -10.26 -9.50 20.18
C LYS A 196 -11.77 -9.20 20.10
N LYS A 197 -12.55 -9.78 21.02
CA LYS A 197 -14.03 -9.74 21.12
C LYS A 197 -14.67 -8.34 21.01
N ALA A 198 -13.97 -7.28 21.43
CA ALA A 198 -14.47 -5.90 21.37
C ALA A 198 -14.50 -5.32 19.94
N TYR A 199 -13.49 -5.65 19.13
CA TYR A 199 -13.37 -5.16 17.75
C TYR A 199 -14.42 -5.80 16.82
N LEU A 200 -14.72 -7.08 17.05
CA LEU A 200 -15.82 -7.82 16.43
C LEU A 200 -17.18 -7.14 16.62
N SER A 201 -17.45 -6.58 17.82
CA SER A 201 -18.72 -5.93 18.15
C SER A 201 -18.91 -4.62 17.39
N GLN A 202 -17.84 -3.82 17.31
CA GLN A 202 -17.83 -2.56 16.56
C GLN A 202 -18.02 -2.83 15.05
N LEU A 203 -17.25 -3.78 14.50
CA LEU A 203 -17.33 -4.17 13.09
C LEU A 203 -18.67 -4.79 12.70
N LYS A 204 -19.27 -5.64 13.54
CA LYS A 204 -20.60 -6.20 13.26
C LYS A 204 -21.67 -5.12 13.14
N LYS A 205 -21.57 -4.06 13.93
CA LYS A 205 -22.50 -2.93 13.92
C LYS A 205 -22.31 -2.01 12.70
N ASP A 206 -21.09 -1.91 12.18
CA ASP A 206 -20.79 -1.15 10.97
C ASP A 206 -21.09 -1.97 9.70
N LEU A 207 -20.92 -3.30 9.75
CA LEU A 207 -21.26 -4.23 8.67
C LEU A 207 -22.76 -4.49 8.55
N SER A 208 -23.52 -4.55 9.65
CA SER A 208 -24.99 -4.68 9.58
C SER A 208 -25.65 -3.51 8.84
N LYS A 209 -24.99 -2.34 8.81
CA LYS A 209 -25.43 -1.17 8.03
C LYS A 209 -25.10 -1.25 6.54
N ILE A 210 -24.25 -2.20 6.13
CA ILE A 210 -23.84 -2.41 4.73
C ILE A 210 -24.61 -3.56 4.08
N PHE A 211 -25.11 -4.50 4.88
CA PHE A 211 -25.95 -5.61 4.43
C PHE A 211 -27.46 -5.38 4.63
N GLU A 212 -27.89 -4.20 5.09
CA GLU A 212 -29.29 -3.75 4.99
C GLU A 212 -29.54 -3.09 3.63
N VAL A 213 -29.47 -3.88 2.55
CA VAL A 213 -30.33 -3.97 1.35
C VAL A 213 -29.95 -5.27 0.62
#